data_AF-A0A2H9UHL1-F1
#
_entry.id   AF-A0A2H9UHL1-F1
#
_cell.length_a   1.000
_cell.length_b   1.000
_cell.length_c   1.000
_cell.angle_alpha   90.00
_cell.angle_beta   90.00
_cell.angle_gamma   90.00
#
_symmetry.space_group_name_H-M   'P 1'
#
loop_
_entity.id
_entity.type
_entity.pdbx_description
1 polymer ?
#
loop_
_entity_poly.entity_id
_entity_poly.type
_entity_poly.pdbx_seq_one_letter_code
_entity_poly.pdbx_strand_id
1 'polypeptide(L)' 'MSIEEFIIFVYVIIEELYPIVVTQPLRTRGFPPAVTDAEIITMQIVGEFLGLDTDKNIWMYFKNN' A
#
# COMPACT_ATOMS: atom_id res chain seq x y z
N MET A 1 17.74 -0.59 -8.62
CA MET A 1 16.78 -0.05 -7.64
C MET A 1 16.66 -1.07 -6.54
N SER A 2 16.91 -0.69 -5.28
CA SER A 2 16.65 -1.56 -4.14
C SER A 2 15.14 -1.76 -3.95
N ILE A 3 14.73 -2.72 -3.12
CA ILE A 3 13.30 -2.92 -2.86
C ILE A 3 12.74 -1.72 -2.09
N GLU A 4 13.54 -1.11 -1.21
CA GLU A 4 13.18 0.08 -0.46
C GLU A 4 12.97 1.28 -1.39
N GLU A 5 13.88 1.49 -2.36
CA GLU A 5 13.72 2.54 -3.38
C GLU A 5 12.46 2.30 -4.23
N PHE A 6 12.17 1.04 -4.55
CA PHE A 6 10.96 0.66 -5.29
C PHE A 6 9.68 0.94 -4.47
N ILE A 7 9.66 0.57 -3.19
CA ILE A 7 8.54 0.86 -2.28
C ILE A 7 8.30 2.37 -2.20
N ILE A 8 9.36 3.16 -2.00
CA ILE A 8 9.26 4.63 -1.93
C ILE A 8 8.71 5.18 -3.25
N PHE A 9 9.21 4.70 -4.38
CA PHE A 9 8.76 5.14 -5.69
C PHE A 9 7.27 4.86 -5.91
N VAL A 10 6.80 3.65 -5.58
CA VAL A 10 5.37 3.30 -5.68
C VAL A 10 4.55 4.16 -4.72
N TYR A 11 5.00 4.34 -3.48
CA TYR A 11 4.28 5.15 -2.49
C TYR A 11 4.08 6.59 -2.97
N VAL A 12 5.12 7.24 -3.48
CA VAL A 12 5.04 8.62 -4.00
C VAL A 12 4.02 8.72 -5.12
N ILE A 13 4.03 7.78 -6.07
CA ILE A 13 3.05 7.77 -7.16
C ILE A 13 1.62 7.62 -6.62
N ILE A 14 1.42 6.71 -5.67
CA ILE A 14 0.09 6.48 -5.09
C ILE A 14 -0.39 7.70 -4.31
N GLU A 15 0.45 8.32 -3.49
CA GLU A 15 0.09 9.54 -2.76
C GLU A 15 -0.29 10.70 -3.70
N GLU A 16 0.41 10.85 -4.83
CA GLU A 16 0.07 11.88 -5.82
C GLU A 16 -1.25 11.58 -6.56
N LEU A 17 -1.49 10.31 -6.91
CA LEU A 17 -2.68 9.90 -7.67
C LEU A 17 -3.93 9.76 -6.80
N TYR A 18 -3.77 9.38 -5.52
CA TYR A 18 -4.88 9.10 -4.63
C TYR A 18 -5.92 10.23 -4.55
N PRO A 19 -5.56 11.51 -4.29
CA PRO A 19 -6.55 12.58 -4.23
C PRO A 19 -7.19 12.92 -5.58
N ILE A 20 -6.56 12.54 -6.70
CA ILE A 20 -7.09 12.75 -8.05
C ILE A 20 -8.17 11.71 -8.38
N VAL A 21 -7.93 10.45 -8.00
CA VAL A 21 -8.81 9.32 -8.29
C VAL A 21 -9.90 9.16 -7.23
N VAL A 22 -9.55 9.35 -5.97
CA VAL A 22 -10.41 9.12 -4.81
C VAL A 22 -10.97 10.45 -4.32
N THR A 23 -12.12 10.80 -4.85
CA THR A 23 -12.84 12.04 -4.50
C THR A 23 -13.73 11.91 -3.27
N GLN A 24 -13.89 10.69 -2.76
CA GLN A 24 -14.71 10.36 -1.59
C GLN A 24 -14.03 9.22 -0.81
N PRO A 25 -14.12 9.21 0.55
CA PRO A 25 -13.38 8.23 1.35
C PRO A 25 -13.74 6.78 0.99
N LEU A 26 -12.72 5.95 0.71
CA LEU A 26 -12.92 4.52 0.43
C LEU A 26 -13.46 3.78 1.66
N ARG A 27 -12.94 4.12 2.83
CA ARG A 27 -13.32 3.52 4.11
C ARG A 27 -14.21 4.49 4.88
N THR A 28 -15.48 4.13 5.05
CA THR A 28 -16.50 4.98 5.71
C THR A 28 -17.06 4.39 7.00
N ARG A 29 -16.69 3.15 7.34
CA ARG A 29 -17.20 2.40 8.50
C ARG A 29 -16.12 1.50 9.10
N GLY A 30 -16.33 1.08 10.34
CA GLY A 30 -15.43 0.18 11.08
C GLY A 30 -14.45 0.94 11.98
N PHE A 31 -13.52 0.21 12.56
CA PHE A 31 -12.46 0.80 13.38
C PHE A 31 -11.50 1.61 12.51
N PRO A 32 -10.88 2.67 13.07
CA PRO A 32 -9.81 3.38 12.40
C PRO A 32 -8.69 2.39 12.00
N PRO A 33 -8.27 2.42 10.74
CA PRO A 33 -7.22 1.54 10.25
C PRO A 33 -5.85 1.99 10.78
N ALA A 34 -4.94 1.02 10.95
CA ALA A 34 -3.58 1.30 11.40
C ALA A 34 -2.69 1.95 10.32
N VAL A 35 -3.14 1.89 9.05
CA VAL A 35 -2.44 2.42 7.88
C VAL A 35 -3.39 3.23 7.00
N THR A 36 -2.83 4.21 6.29
CA THR A 36 -3.55 5.04 5.32
C THR A 36 -3.97 4.21 4.10
N ASP A 37 -4.87 4.78 3.28
CA ASP A 37 -5.30 4.13 2.04
C ASP A 37 -4.14 4.03 1.04
N ALA A 38 -3.28 5.06 0.98
CA ALA A 38 -2.12 5.05 0.11
C ALA A 38 -1.07 4.01 0.54
N GLU A 39 -0.82 3.88 1.84
CA GLU A 39 0.07 2.86 2.39
C GLU A 39 -0.41 1.45 2.03
N ILE A 40 -1.70 1.13 2.25
CA ILE A 40 -2.20 -0.21 1.97
C ILE A 40 -2.22 -0.52 0.46
N ILE A 41 -2.56 0.45 -0.39
CA ILE A 41 -2.49 0.28 -1.85
C ILE A 41 -1.04 0.04 -2.30
N THR A 42 -0.08 0.78 -1.73
CA THR A 42 1.34 0.58 -1.99
C THR A 42 1.78 -0.83 -1.59
N MET A 43 1.43 -1.28 -0.39
CA MET A 43 1.76 -2.63 0.09
C MET A 43 1.20 -3.72 -0.82
N GLN A 44 -0.03 -3.54 -1.33
CA GLN A 44 -0.67 -4.49 -2.25
C GLN A 44 0.08 -4.56 -3.59
N ILE A 45 0.39 -3.40 -4.20
CA ILE A 45 1.11 -3.35 -5.49
C ILE A 45 2.51 -3.94 -5.36
N VAL A 46 3.26 -3.55 -4.31
CA VAL A 46 4.60 -4.09 -4.08
C VAL A 46 4.55 -5.57 -3.77
N GLY A 47 3.58 -5.99 -2.94
CA GLY A 47 3.39 -7.39 -2.58
C GLY A 47 3.15 -8.28 -3.79
N GLU A 48 2.24 -7.88 -4.67
CA GLU A 48 1.98 -8.57 -5.93
C GLU A 48 3.22 -8.60 -6.83
N PHE A 49 3.94 -7.48 -6.96
CA PHE A 49 5.17 -7.41 -7.73
C PHE A 49 6.26 -8.37 -7.20
N LEU A 50 6.30 -8.60 -5.89
CA LEU A 50 7.22 -9.54 -5.24
C LEU A 50 6.73 -11.00 -5.28
N GLY A 51 5.56 -11.28 -5.86
CA GLY A 51 4.97 -12.62 -5.91
C GLY A 51 4.42 -13.09 -4.56
N LEU A 52 3.98 -12.16 -3.71
CA LEU A 52 3.34 -12.49 -2.43
C LEU A 52 1.84 -12.72 -2.65
N ASP A 53 1.47 -13.93 -3.06
CA ASP A 53 0.10 -14.29 -3.50
C ASP A 53 -1.03 -14.13 -2.47
N THR A 54 -0.73 -13.71 -1.23
CA THR A 54 -1.75 -13.54 -0.18
C THR A 54 -1.52 -12.30 0.65
N ASP A 55 -2.60 -11.65 1.06
CA ASP A 55 -2.58 -10.51 2.00
C ASP A 55 -1.77 -10.80 3.27
N LYS A 56 -1.80 -12.06 3.73
CA LYS A 56 -1.04 -12.50 4.90
C LYS A 56 0.46 -12.46 4.66
N ASN A 57 0.92 -12.91 3.49
CA ASN A 57 2.33 -12.87 3.11
C ASN A 57 2.81 -11.43 2.90
N ILE A 58 1.98 -10.60 2.25
CA ILE A 58 2.24 -9.16 2.10
C ILE A 58 2.40 -8.51 3.47
N TRP A 59 1.45 -8.73 4.38
CA TRP A 59 1.52 -8.18 5.73
C TRP A 59 2.75 -8.67 6.50
N MET A 60 3.10 -9.96 6.40
CA MET A 60 4.31 -10.49 7.04
C MET A 60 5.58 -9.85 6.49
N TYR A 61 5.65 -9.63 5.18
CA TYR A 61 6.78 -8.98 4.54
C TYR A 61 7.02 -7.58 5.14
N PHE A 62 6.00 -6.73 5.15
CA PHE A 62 6.09 -5.35 5.68
C PHE A 62 6.15 -5.25 7.20
N LYS A 63 5.74 -6.30 7.93
CA LYS A 63 5.87 -6.33 9.39
C LYS A 63 7.30 -6.66 9.83
N ASN A 64 8.01 -7.47 9.05
CA ASN A 64 9.30 -8.04 9.43
C ASN A 64 10.51 -7.31 8.81
N ASN A 65 10.27 -6.34 7.93
CA ASN A 65 11.27 -5.49 7.29
C ASN A 65 10.89 -4.02 7.52
#